data_AF-A0A9E0I5V7-F1
#
_entry.id   AF-A0A9E0I5V7-F1
#
_cell.length_a   1.000
_cell.length_b   1.000
_cell.length_c   1.000
_cell.angle_alpha   90.00
_cell.angle_beta   90.00
_cell.angle_gamma   90.00
#
_symmetry.space_group_name_H-M   'P 1'
#
loop_
_entity.id
_entity.type
_entity.pdbx_description
1 polymer ?
#
loop_
_entity_poly.entity_id
_entity_poly.type
_entity_poly.pdbx_seq_one_letter_code
_entity_poly.pdbx_strand_id
1 'polypeptide(L)' 'MELAPLTGLADAIVDLVSTGNTLKANKLVEVEHIMDISSRLVVNQAALKLKRDAIRALIQAFESAIPA' A
#
# COMPACT_ATOMS: atom_id res chain seq x y z
N MET A 1 4.68 12.78 -9.75
CA MET A 1 6.05 12.37 -9.37
C MET A 1 6.93 12.09 -10.59
N GLU A 2 6.33 11.51 -11.61
CA GLU A 2 6.83 11.14 -12.93
C GLU A 2 7.45 12.29 -13.73
N LEU A 3 7.09 13.54 -13.40
CA LEU A 3 7.69 14.72 -14.00
C LEU A 3 9.16 14.88 -13.62
N ALA A 4 9.60 14.42 -12.44
CA ALA A 4 10.97 14.63 -11.97
C ALA A 4 12.03 13.95 -12.87
N PRO A 5 11.86 12.68 -13.30
CA PRO A 5 12.72 12.10 -14.34
C PRO A 5 12.57 12.77 -15.70
N LEU A 6 11.35 13.15 -16.09
CA LEU A 6 11.09 13.75 -17.40
C LEU A 6 11.72 15.14 -17.58
N THR A 7 11.89 15.89 -16.50
CA THR A 7 12.53 17.21 -16.50
C THR A 7 14.00 17.19 -16.11
N GLY A 8 14.56 16.01 -15.81
CA GLY A 8 15.94 15.88 -15.34
C GLY A 8 16.18 16.39 -13.91
N LEU A 9 15.12 16.52 -13.10
CA LEU A 9 15.22 16.89 -11.69
C LEU A 9 15.76 15.74 -10.82
N ALA A 10 15.48 14.49 -11.20
CA ALA A 10 15.93 13.30 -10.50
C ALA A 10 16.18 12.18 -11.50
N ASP A 11 17.18 11.33 -11.23
CA ASP A 11 17.51 10.18 -12.09
C ASP A 11 16.47 9.05 -11.99
N ALA A 12 15.81 8.94 -10.83
CA ALA A 12 14.80 7.91 -10.56
C ALA A 12 13.78 8.40 -9.52
N ILE A 13 12.66 7.68 -9.42
CA ILE A 13 11.62 7.89 -8.41
C ILE A 13 11.32 6.56 -7.70
N VAL A 14 10.92 6.65 -6.43
CA VAL A 14 10.44 5.52 -5.64
C VAL A 14 8.96 5.74 -5.37
N ASP A 15 8.09 4.92 -5.96
CA ASP A 15 6.64 5.09 -5.87
C ASP A 15 5.91 3.74 -5.80
N LEU A 16 4.65 3.77 -5.37
CA LEU A 16 3.78 2.60 -5.34
C LEU A 16 3.17 2.37 -6.72
N VAL A 17 3.43 1.21 -7.30
CA VAL A 17 2.91 0.82 -8.62
C VAL A 17 2.20 -0.53 -8.55
N SER A 18 1.20 -0.72 -9.43
CA SER A 18 0.44 -1.98 -9.54
C SER A 18 0.77 -2.70 -10.85
N THR A 19 -0.02 -2.52 -11.91
CA THR A 19 0.19 -3.21 -13.20
C THR A 19 1.25 -2.55 -14.10
N GLY A 20 1.93 -1.51 -13.61
CA GLY A 20 2.91 -0.73 -14.37
C GLY A 20 2.33 0.15 -15.50
N ASN A 21 1.00 0.19 -15.68
CA ASN A 21 0.37 0.99 -16.74
C ASN A 21 0.68 2.49 -16.62
N THR A 22 0.70 3.02 -15.39
CA THR A 22 1.04 4.42 -15.12
C THR A 22 2.48 4.77 -15.51
N LEU A 23 3.42 3.85 -15.26
CA LEU A 23 4.82 4.04 -15.67
C LEU A 23 4.93 4.10 -17.19
N LYS A 24 4.31 3.16 -17.90
CA LYS A 24 4.30 3.12 -19.38
C LYS A 24 3.75 4.40 -20.00
N ALA A 25 2.65 4.94 -19.45
CA ALA A 25 2.06 6.19 -19.92
C ALA A 25 3.02 7.38 -19.82
N ASN A 26 3.95 7.35 -18.86
CA ASN A 26 4.95 8.38 -18.62
C ASN A 26 6.34 8.04 -19.20
N LYS A 27 6.44 7.01 -20.04
CA LYS A 27 7.72 6.51 -20.59
C LYS A 27 8.73 6.12 -19.51
N LEU A 28 8.24 5.72 -18.35
CA LEU A 28 9.05 5.18 -17.25
C LEU A 28 9.02 3.66 -17.28
N VAL A 29 10.05 3.05 -16.68
CA VAL A 29 10.16 1.60 -16.51
C VAL A 29 10.43 1.30 -15.04
N GLU A 30 9.94 0.17 -14.56
CA GLU A 30 10.34 -0.34 -13.25
C GLU A 30 11.76 -0.89 -13.36
N VAL A 31 12.67 -0.34 -12.58
CA VAL A 31 14.09 -0.70 -12.60
C VAL A 31 14.49 -1.63 -11.46
N GLU A 32 13.78 -1.52 -10.33
CA GLU A 32 14.04 -2.29 -9.12
C GLU A 32 12.74 -2.43 -8.33
N HIS A 33 12.44 -3.65 -7.89
CA HIS A 33 11.37 -3.90 -6.92
C HIS A 33 11.96 -3.82 -5.51
N ILE A 34 11.48 -2.86 -4.71
CA ILE A 34 12.00 -2.63 -3.36
C ILE A 34 11.35 -3.58 -2.34
N MET A 35 10.02 -3.62 -2.30
CA MET A 35 9.27 -4.48 -1.40
C MET A 35 7.82 -4.65 -1.82
N ASP A 36 7.26 -5.82 -1.50
CA ASP A 36 5.83 -6.05 -1.57
C ASP A 36 5.10 -5.27 -0.47
N ILE A 37 3.92 -4.74 -0.83
CA ILE A 37 3.05 -4.05 0.12
C ILE A 37 1.71 -4.77 0.26
N SER A 38 1.11 -4.64 1.44
CA SER A 38 -0.23 -5.14 1.73
C SER A 38 -0.98 -4.13 2.58
N SER A 39 -2.30 -4.08 2.41
CA SER A 39 -3.16 -3.37 3.35
C SER A 39 -3.15 -4.06 4.71
N ARG A 40 -3.11 -3.29 5.79
CA ARG A 40 -3.10 -3.80 7.18
C ARG A 40 -4.22 -3.15 7.97
N LEU A 41 -4.94 -3.95 8.77
CA LEU A 41 -5.85 -3.42 9.78
C LEU A 41 -5.04 -3.03 11.03
N VAL A 42 -4.91 -1.72 11.28
CA VAL A 42 -4.20 -1.19 12.44
C VAL A 42 -5.20 -0.75 13.49
N VAL A 43 -5.08 -1.26 14.72
CA VAL A 43 -6.01 -0.99 15.82
C VAL A 43 -5.30 -0.28 16.96
N ASN A 44 -5.92 0.78 17.48
CA ASN A 44 -5.44 1.45 18.68
C ASN A 44 -5.55 0.52 19.91
N GLN A 45 -4.46 0.38 20.67
CA GLN A 45 -4.39 -0.54 21.81
C GLN A 45 -5.36 -0.19 22.95
N ALA A 46 -5.55 1.10 23.25
CA ALA A 46 -6.50 1.52 24.29
C ALA A 46 -7.95 1.24 23.86
N ALA A 47 -8.28 1.54 22.60
CA ALA A 47 -9.58 1.21 22.03
C ALA A 47 -9.84 -0.30 22.05
N LEU A 48 -8.84 -1.13 21.70
CA LEU A 48 -8.96 -2.59 21.75
C LEU A 48 -9.30 -3.11 23.15
N LYS A 49 -8.78 -2.47 24.21
CA LYS A 49 -9.08 -2.84 25.60
C LYS A 49 -10.47 -2.37 26.03
N LEU A 50 -10.84 -1.14 25.70
CA LEU A 50 -12.08 -0.51 26.16
C LEU A 50 -13.32 -0.92 25.35
N LYS A 51 -13.15 -1.22 24.05
CA LYS A 51 -14.21 -1.57 23.09
C LYS A 51 -14.00 -2.98 22.52
N ARG A 52 -13.57 -3.91 23.38
CA ARG A 52 -13.08 -5.23 23.00
C ARG A 52 -14.05 -5.99 22.09
N ASP A 53 -15.32 -6.09 22.46
CA ASP A 53 -16.27 -6.95 21.75
C ASP A 53 -16.57 -6.43 20.35
N ALA A 54 -16.83 -5.12 20.22
CA ALA A 54 -17.09 -4.49 18.93
C ALA A 54 -15.87 -4.57 17.99
N ILE A 55 -14.66 -4.35 18.52
CA ILE A 55 -13.43 -4.43 17.72
C ILE A 55 -13.11 -5.87 17.34
N ARG A 56 -13.33 -6.85 18.23
CA ARG A 56 -13.15 -8.27 17.90
C ARG A 56 -14.10 -8.74 16.82
N ALA A 57 -15.36 -8.31 16.85
CA ALA A 57 -16.32 -8.62 15.80
C ALA A 57 -15.84 -8.08 14.44
N LEU A 58 -15.28 -6.86 14.41
CA LEU A 58 -14.71 -6.30 13.19
C LEU A 58 -13.50 -7.09 12.70
N ILE A 59 -12.57 -7.44 13.59
CA ILE A 59 -11.39 -8.26 13.25
C ILE A 59 -11.83 -9.60 12.64
N GLN A 60 -12.78 -10.30 13.26
CA GLN A 60 -13.31 -11.57 12.75
C GLN A 60 -13.98 -11.42 11.38
N ALA A 61 -14.70 -10.32 11.14
CA ALA A 61 -15.31 -10.07 9.84
C ALA A 61 -14.23 -9.95 8.74
N PHE A 62 -13.14 -9.22 8.99
CA PHE A 62 -12.01 -9.16 8.06
C PHE A 62 -11.32 -10.52 7.87
N GLU A 63 -11.03 -11.23 8.96
CA GLU A 63 -10.41 -12.56 8.89
C GLU A 63 -11.24 -13.56 8.07
N SER A 64 -12.57 -13.52 8.20
CA SER A 64 -13.47 -14.40 7.45
C SER A 64 -13.61 -14.07 5.95
N ALA A 65 -13.30 -12.82 5.57
CA ALA A 65 -13.44 -12.34 4.20
C ALA A 65 -12.17 -12.50 3.37
N ILE A 66 -11.03 -12.80 4.01
CA ILE A 66 -9.73 -12.92 3.35
C ILE A 66 -9.42 -14.42 3.17
N PRO A 67 -8.93 -14.86 2.00
CA PRO A 67 -8.49 -16.24 1.79
C PRO A 67 -7.37 -16.63 2.77
N ALA A 68 -7.33 -17.91 3.16
CA ALA A 68 -6.27 -18.47 4.00
C ALA A 68 -4.89 -18.45 3.32
#